data_AF-A0A022S1U4-F1
#
_entry.id   AF-A0A022S1U4-F1
#
_cell.length_a   1.000
_cell.length_b   1.000
_cell.length_c   1.000
_cell.angle_alpha   90.00
_cell.angle_beta   90.00
_cell.angle_gamma   90.00
#
_symmetry.space_group_name_H-M   'P 1'
#
loop_
_entity.id
_entity.type
_entity.pdbx_description
1 polymer ?
#
loop_
_entity_poly.entity_id
_entity_poly.type
_entity_poly.pdbx_seq_one_letter_code
_entity_poly.pdbx_strand_id
1 'polypeptide(L)'
;AGPVEDAKNLLNELPSKRLKSDNHIYAVIIHTLCEEGFVGEAKDALIKMERSGCAPNRVTYNVIIRCLLKKKELDKAMPFLEELHKRGFSADAATSSMLINHVQCDAEITTCINMFLKNIIQ
;
A
#
# COMPACT_ATOMS: atom_id res chain seq x y z
N ALA A 1 23.90 10.90 -2.05
CA ALA A 1 22.47 10.72 -2.36
C ALA A 1 21.77 10.20 -1.11
N GLY A 2 20.47 10.46 -0.97
CA GLY A 2 19.66 9.94 0.14
C GLY A 2 18.86 8.70 -0.29
N PRO A 3 18.35 7.89 0.65
CA PRO A 3 17.63 6.64 0.34
C PRO A 3 16.49 6.80 -0.68
N VAL A 4 15.81 7.94 -0.67
CA VAL A 4 14.73 8.28 -1.63
C VAL A 4 15.26 8.51 -3.03
N GLU A 5 16.37 9.25 -3.17
CA GLU A 5 16.96 9.56 -4.46
C GLU A 5 17.52 8.28 -5.11
N ASP A 6 18.14 7.42 -4.30
CA ASP A 6 18.62 6.11 -4.74
C ASP A 6 17.45 5.22 -5.19
N ALA A 7 16.33 5.21 -4.44
CA ALA A 7 15.13 4.47 -4.84
C ALA A 7 14.52 5.00 -6.15
N LYS A 8 14.49 6.31 -6.35
CA LYS A 8 14.00 6.96 -7.59
C LYS A 8 14.88 6.63 -8.80
N ASN A 9 16.20 6.72 -8.64
CA ASN A 9 17.16 6.36 -9.68
C ASN A 9 17.02 4.89 -10.06
N LEU A 10 16.95 4.00 -9.07
CA LEU A 10 16.80 2.57 -9.29
C LEU A 10 15.48 2.25 -10.01
N LEU A 11 14.37 2.89 -9.65
CA LEU A 11 13.08 2.77 -10.34
C LEU A 11 13.19 3.15 -11.82
N ASN A 12 13.92 4.22 -12.15
CA ASN A 12 14.08 4.70 -13.52
C ASN A 12 14.98 3.79 -14.39
N GLU A 13 15.92 3.08 -13.76
CA GLU A 13 16.82 2.14 -14.44
C GLU A 13 16.23 0.73 -14.66
N LEU A 14 15.14 0.38 -13.97
CA LEU A 14 14.49 -0.93 -14.11
C LEU A 14 14.08 -1.32 -15.55
N PRO A 15 13.62 -0.41 -16.43
CA PRO A 15 13.25 -0.78 -17.80
C PRO A 15 14.46 -1.10 -18.70
N SER A 16 15.63 -0.54 -18.41
CA SER A 16 16.83 -0.66 -19.27
C SER A 16 17.74 -1.81 -18.85
N LYS A 17 17.72 -2.18 -17.57
CA LYS A 17 18.38 -3.38 -17.08
C LYS A 17 17.42 -4.55 -17.28
N ARG A 18 17.79 -5.56 -18.09
CA ARG A 18 17.09 -6.87 -18.22
C ARG A 18 17.09 -7.69 -16.91
N LEU A 19 17.19 -7.03 -15.76
CA LEU A 19 16.84 -7.60 -14.48
C LEU A 19 15.35 -7.85 -14.57
N LYS A 20 14.98 -9.10 -14.82
CA LYS A 20 13.62 -9.63 -14.69
C LYS A 20 13.03 -8.96 -13.45
N SER A 21 12.15 -8.00 -13.68
CA SER A 21 11.76 -6.96 -12.73
C SER A 21 11.29 -7.63 -11.45
N ASP A 22 12.18 -7.67 -10.46
CA ASP A 22 11.95 -8.53 -9.31
C ASP A 22 10.89 -7.85 -8.45
N ASN A 23 9.82 -8.57 -8.11
CA ASN A 23 8.79 -8.10 -7.19
C ASN A 23 9.43 -7.54 -5.90
N HIS A 24 10.57 -8.09 -5.52
CA HIS A 24 11.38 -7.64 -4.41
C HIS A 24 11.87 -6.18 -4.54
N ILE A 25 12.37 -5.77 -5.71
CA ILE A 25 12.89 -4.42 -5.91
C ILE A 25 11.78 -3.38 -5.81
N TYR A 26 10.64 -3.62 -6.48
CA TYR A 26 9.48 -2.74 -6.37
C TYR A 26 8.97 -2.66 -4.93
N ALA A 27 8.92 -3.78 -4.21
CA ALA A 27 8.52 -3.80 -2.81
C ALA A 27 9.45 -2.95 -1.93
N VAL A 28 10.77 -3.05 -2.14
CA VAL A 28 11.76 -2.23 -1.43
C VAL A 28 11.56 -0.74 -1.74
N ILE A 29 11.42 -0.37 -3.01
CA ILE A 29 11.21 1.03 -3.42
C ILE A 29 9.93 1.60 -2.79
N ILE A 30 8.81 0.87 -2.90
CA ILE A 30 7.52 1.28 -2.34
C ILE A 30 7.62 1.44 -0.82
N HIS A 31 8.28 0.50 -0.13
CA HIS A 31 8.49 0.59 1.31
C HIS A 31 9.32 1.80 1.71
N THR A 32 10.46 2.04 1.06
CA THR A 32 11.31 3.21 1.33
C THR A 32 10.56 4.52 1.09
N LEU A 33 9.86 4.64 -0.03
CA LEU A 33 9.06 5.84 -0.33
C LEU A 33 7.95 6.05 0.71
N CYS A 34 7.30 4.99 1.17
CA CYS A 34 6.28 5.06 2.21
C CYS A 34 6.84 5.49 3.58
N GLU A 35 7.98 4.95 4.01
CA GLU A 35 8.60 5.34 5.29
C GLU A 35 9.05 6.81 5.28
N GLU A 36 9.47 7.31 4.12
CA GLU A 36 9.89 8.71 3.92
C GLU A 36 8.71 9.64 3.61
N GLY A 37 7.48 9.13 3.58
CA GLY A 37 6.27 9.91 3.36
C GLY A 37 6.00 10.32 1.91
N PHE A 38 6.72 9.78 0.94
CA PHE A 38 6.53 9.99 -0.50
C PHE A 38 5.45 9.06 -1.07
N VAL A 39 4.22 9.21 -0.56
CA VAL A 39 3.08 8.32 -0.90
C VAL A 39 2.67 8.43 -2.37
N GLY A 40 2.75 9.62 -2.97
CA GLY A 40 2.45 9.82 -4.38
C GLY A 40 3.38 8.96 -5.24
N GLU A 41 4.68 9.07 -4.99
CA GLU A 41 5.68 8.28 -5.70
C GLU A 41 5.58 6.77 -5.42
N ALA A 42 5.18 6.38 -4.20
CA ALA A 42 4.93 4.98 -3.88
C ALA A 42 3.77 4.40 -4.71
N LYS A 43 2.72 5.20 -4.98
CA LYS A 43 1.62 4.81 -5.87
C LYS A 43 2.07 4.71 -7.33
N ASP A 44 2.89 5.66 -7.79
CA ASP A 44 3.45 5.62 -9.14
C ASP A 44 4.33 4.38 -9.34
N ALA A 45 5.13 4.01 -8.33
CA ALA A 45 5.92 2.79 -8.32
C ALA A 45 5.04 1.52 -8.38
N LEU A 46 3.91 1.49 -7.68
CA LEU A 46 2.92 0.39 -7.76
C LEU A 46 2.35 0.25 -9.18
N ILE A 47 1.94 1.36 -9.80
CA ILE A 47 1.41 1.36 -11.18
C ILE A 47 2.49 0.88 -12.17
N LYS A 48 3.75 1.32 -11.98
CA LYS A 48 4.87 0.89 -12.80
C LYS A 48 5.17 -0.60 -12.64
N MET A 49 5.06 -1.13 -11.41
CA MET A 49 5.17 -2.55 -11.12
C MET A 49 4.18 -3.35 -11.96
N GLU A 50 2.89 -2.98 -11.92
CA GLU A 50 1.84 -3.64 -12.70
C GLU A 50 2.07 -3.57 -14.21
N ARG A 51 2.41 -2.38 -14.73
CA ARG A 51 2.72 -2.17 -16.16
C ARG A 51 3.94 -2.94 -16.64
N SER A 52 4.84 -3.29 -15.72
CA SER A 52 6.03 -4.10 -15.99
C SER A 52 5.73 -5.62 -15.93
N GLY A 53 4.47 -6.02 -15.77
CA GLY A 53 4.06 -7.41 -15.63
C GLY A 53 4.37 -8.03 -14.27
N CYS A 54 4.74 -7.20 -13.29
CA CYS A 54 5.01 -7.62 -11.92
C CYS A 54 3.74 -7.41 -11.09
N ALA A 55 3.13 -8.48 -10.61
CA ALA A 55 1.90 -8.36 -9.83
C ALA A 55 2.21 -7.92 -8.37
N PRO A 56 1.63 -6.82 -7.89
CA PRO A 56 1.67 -6.48 -6.47
C PRO A 56 1.11 -7.61 -5.61
N ASN A 57 1.75 -7.85 -4.47
CA ASN A 57 1.35 -8.89 -3.52
C ASN A 57 0.75 -8.28 -2.25
N ARG A 58 0.30 -9.14 -1.33
CA ARG A 58 -0.25 -8.75 -0.02
C ARG A 58 0.65 -7.76 0.72
N VAL A 59 1.98 -7.96 0.71
CA VAL A 59 2.92 -7.11 1.45
C VAL A 59 2.94 -5.69 0.85
N THR A 60 3.00 -5.56 -0.47
CA THR A 60 3.01 -4.27 -1.16
C THR A 60 1.79 -3.42 -0.80
N TYR A 61 0.58 -4.00 -0.82
CA TYR A 61 -0.63 -3.28 -0.44
C TYR A 61 -0.64 -2.86 1.02
N ASN A 62 -0.30 -3.77 1.95
CA ASN A 62 -0.29 -3.47 3.39
C ASN A 62 0.68 -2.31 3.71
N VAL A 63 1.82 -2.22 3.03
CA VAL A 63 2.77 -1.10 3.17
C VAL A 63 2.13 0.25 2.79
N ILE A 64 1.49 0.33 1.62
CA ILE A 64 0.85 1.57 1.14
C ILE A 64 -0.31 1.97 2.07
N ILE A 65 -1.15 0.99 2.44
CA ILE A 65 -2.29 1.22 3.35
C ILE A 65 -1.80 1.78 4.68
N ARG A 66 -0.82 1.13 5.32
CA ARG A 66 -0.27 1.63 6.60
C ARG A 66 0.33 3.02 6.46
N CYS A 67 1.01 3.33 5.36
CA CYS A 67 1.56 4.66 5.13
C CYS A 67 0.46 5.73 5.09
N LEU A 68 -0.65 5.47 4.40
CA LEU A 68 -1.81 6.35 4.34
C LEU A 68 -2.51 6.50 5.70
N LEU A 69 -2.65 5.40 6.44
CA LEU A 69 -3.20 5.41 7.80
C LEU A 69 -2.30 6.18 8.77
N LYS A 70 -0.97 6.05 8.71
CA LYS A 70 -0.03 6.86 9.52
C LYS A 70 -0.26 8.37 9.29
N LYS A 71 -0.70 8.75 8.09
CA LYS A 71 -0.98 10.13 7.68
C LYS A 71 -2.42 10.58 7.90
N LYS A 72 -3.28 9.74 8.47
CA LYS A 72 -4.71 10.01 8.64
C LYS A 72 -5.50 10.22 7.34
N GLU A 73 -5.02 9.65 6.24
CA GLU A 73 -5.68 9.70 4.93
C GLU A 73 -6.50 8.41 4.69
N LEU A 74 -7.51 8.17 5.54
CA LEU A 74 -8.33 6.95 5.49
C LEU A 74 -9.08 6.82 4.17
N ASP A 75 -9.62 7.93 3.65
CA ASP A 75 -10.28 8.05 2.35
C ASP A 75 -9.40 7.53 1.21
N LYS A 76 -8.09 7.83 1.26
CA LYS A 76 -7.12 7.37 0.27
C LYS A 76 -6.66 5.94 0.52
N ALA A 77 -6.75 5.43 1.75
CA ALA A 77 -6.39 4.06 2.11
C ALA A 77 -7.45 3.04 1.68
N MET A 78 -8.74 3.41 1.72
CA MET A 78 -9.87 2.53 1.42
C MET A 78 -9.80 1.87 0.02
N PRO A 79 -9.48 2.59 -1.07
CA PRO A 79 -9.34 1.94 -2.39
C PRO A 79 -8.26 0.85 -2.44
N PHE A 80 -7.19 0.99 -1.67
CA PHE A 80 -6.14 -0.04 -1.60
C PHE A 80 -6.59 -1.25 -0.77
N LEU A 81 -7.42 -1.05 0.26
CA LEU A 81 -8.03 -2.14 1.02
C LEU A 81 -9.03 -2.93 0.18
N GLU A 82 -9.86 -2.24 -0.60
CA GLU A 82 -10.80 -2.86 -1.54
C GLU A 82 -10.06 -3.69 -2.60
N GLU A 83 -9.02 -3.13 -3.22
CA GLU A 83 -8.22 -3.85 -4.22
C GLU A 83 -7.46 -5.03 -3.60
N LEU A 84 -6.91 -4.87 -2.39
CA LEU A 84 -6.29 -5.95 -1.64
C LEU A 84 -7.28 -7.12 -1.46
N HIS A 85 -8.52 -6.83 -1.07
CA HIS A 85 -9.55 -7.85 -0.88
C HIS A 85 -10.01 -8.47 -2.19
N LYS A 86 -10.22 -7.66 -3.24
CA LYS A 86 -10.58 -8.11 -4.59
C LYS A 86 -9.56 -9.10 -5.17
N ARG A 87 -8.29 -8.99 -4.77
CA ARG A 87 -7.22 -9.92 -5.14
C ARG A 87 -7.14 -11.16 -4.26
N GLY A 88 -8.08 -11.35 -3.33
CA GLY A 88 -8.11 -12.49 -2.42
C GLY A 88 -7.11 -12.39 -1.27
N PHE A 89 -6.55 -11.21 -1.00
CA PHE A 89 -5.69 -10.98 0.16
C PHE A 89 -6.49 -10.45 1.35
N SER A 90 -5.86 -10.50 2.53
CA SER A 90 -6.37 -9.87 3.76
C SER A 90 -5.33 -8.91 4.33
N ALA A 91 -5.81 -7.86 4.99
CA ALA A 91 -4.95 -6.96 5.77
C ALA A 91 -4.25 -7.76 6.87
N ASP A 92 -2.97 -7.46 7.12
CA ASP A 92 -2.24 -8.06 8.23
C ASP A 92 -2.66 -7.44 9.57
N ALA A 93 -2.28 -8.09 10.68
CA ALA A 93 -2.68 -7.66 12.01
C ALA A 93 -2.28 -6.20 12.31
N ALA A 94 -1.10 -5.76 11.84
CA ALA A 94 -0.65 -4.38 12.03
C ALA A 94 -1.57 -3.39 11.31
N THR A 95 -1.94 -3.69 10.07
CA THR A 95 -2.82 -2.86 9.25
C THR A 95 -4.24 -2.82 9.81
N SER A 96 -4.78 -3.96 10.23
CA SER A 96 -6.09 -4.06 10.89
C SER A 96 -6.13 -3.26 12.21
N SER A 97 -5.09 -3.35 13.04
CA SER A 97 -5.00 -2.55 14.28
C SER A 97 -4.97 -1.06 14.01
N MET A 98 -4.24 -0.62 12.97
CA MET A 98 -4.22 0.79 12.57
C MET A 98 -5.59 1.28 12.09
N LEU A 99 -6.33 0.45 11.35
CA LEU A 99 -7.69 0.78 10.93
C LEU A 99 -8.64 0.93 12.13
N ILE A 100 -8.62 -0.02 13.07
CA ILE A 100 -9.46 0.03 14.27
C ILE A 100 -9.18 1.31 15.07
N ASN A 101 -7.90 1.64 15.29
CA ASN A 101 -7.51 2.86 15.99
C ASN A 101 -8.00 4.11 15.26
N HIS A 102 -7.94 4.13 13.93
CA HIS A 102 -8.41 5.26 13.15
C HIS A 102 -9.91 5.49 13.28
N VAL A 103 -10.67 4.40 13.29
CA VAL A 103 -12.13 4.39 13.35
C VAL A 103 -12.65 4.73 14.74
N GLN A 104 -11.92 4.38 15.80
CA GLN A 104 -12.27 4.74 17.18
C GLN A 104 -12.11 6.23 17.49
N CYS A 105 -11.35 6.99 16.69
CA CYS A 105 -11.24 8.44 16.84
C CYS A 105 -12.28 9.23 16.03
N ASP A 106 -13.13 8.57 15.23
CA ASP A 106 -14.11 9.19 14.35
C ASP A 106 -15.49 8.54 14.55
N ALA A 107 -16.28 9.10 15.48
CA ALA A 107 -17.48 8.46 16.05
C ALA A 107 -18.57 8.11 15.02
N GLU A 108 -18.58 8.75 13.85
CA GLU A 108 -19.56 8.51 12.78
C GLU A 108 -19.18 7.32 11.86
N ILE A 109 -17.90 6.97 11.74
CA ILE A 109 -17.40 5.93 10.81
C ILE A 109 -17.53 4.51 11.37
N THR A 110 -17.56 4.37 12.70
CA THR A 110 -17.63 3.08 13.41
C THR A 110 -18.85 2.25 13.01
N THR A 111 -19.98 2.90 12.68
CA THR A 111 -21.21 2.22 12.27
C THR A 111 -21.09 1.62 10.87
N CYS A 112 -20.57 2.38 9.90
CA CYS A 112 -20.44 1.94 8.52
C CYS A 112 -19.46 0.79 8.37
N ILE A 113 -18.29 0.85 9.01
CA ILE A 113 -17.28 -0.23 8.92
C ILE A 113 -17.74 -1.50 9.63
N ASN A 114 -18.43 -1.39 10.78
CA ASN A 114 -19.04 -2.57 11.41
C ASN A 114 -20.12 -3.21 10.53
N MET A 115 -20.88 -2.42 9.75
CA MET A 115 -21.84 -2.95 8.78
C MET A 115 -21.15 -3.67 7.61
N PHE A 116 -20.03 -3.14 7.11
CA PHE A 116 -19.25 -3.80 6.05
C PHE A 116 -18.55 -5.08 6.54
N LEU A 117 -17.91 -5.05 7.72
CA LEU A 117 -17.21 -6.20 8.27
C LEU A 117 -18.17 -7.34 8.67
N LYS A 118 -19.38 -7.03 9.16
CA LYS A 118 -20.41 -8.04 9.46
C LYS A 118 -21.01 -8.71 8.23
N ASN A 119 -20.95 -8.08 7.06
CA ASN A 119 -21.45 -8.68 5.80
C ASN A 119 -20.39 -9.51 5.05
N ILE A 120 -19.11 -9.38 5.41
CA ILE A 120 -18.01 -10.10 4.77
C ILE A 120 -17.64 -11.38 5.53
N ILE A 121 -17.95 -11.45 6.83
CA ILE A 121 -17.81 -12.67 7.64
C ILE A 121 -19.19 -13.32 7.72
N GLN A 122 -19.47 -14.25 6.81
CA GLN A 122 -20.56 -15.22 6.94
C GLN A 122 -20.00 -16.54 7.48
#